data_AF-J9GC43-F1
#
_entry.id   AF-J9GC43-F1
#
_cell.length_a   1.000
_cell.length_b   1.000
_cell.length_c   1.000
_cell.angle_alpha   90.00
_cell.angle_beta   90.00
_cell.angle_gamma   90.00
#
_symmetry.space_group_name_H-M   'P 1'
#
loop_
_entity.id
_entity.type
_entity.pdbx_description
1 polymer ?
#
loop_
_entity_poly.entity_id
_entity_poly.type
_entity_poly.pdbx_seq_one_letter_code
_entity_poly.pdbx_strand_id
1 'polypeptide(L)'
;YYVKPFPISQTTVVRAIAYRFDGQSDIVEKTFVKQDNGETTISQIHEGKQSLTGATIRLTDALVVYGESVNGPHTYIIREGNKAINVTSNNAAVSFKVGAKLNGTIKGDVNYNGGFVSVAVDEGDFSSNHDGNFDQRPITIQPSQIADYPGDLVRIENLTVNVANGVYKAVAKDGQVSYTFEITNGADFGLNHGQKYDMNLWYYAPGANGCAATTRVTEVLVHYAAPEAPTIEGDEYFTDYTTIKMSSEPGTTIHYTLDGSNPTTLSPLYTKPFIITETTTVKALAERDELASVMVEKTFTKR
;
A
#
# COMPACT_ATOMS: atom_id res chain seq x y z
N TYR A 1 39.87 24.22 13.85
CA TYR A 1 39.56 24.05 12.41
C TYR A 1 39.44 22.57 12.10
N TYR A 2 38.29 22.14 11.60
CA TYR A 2 38.13 20.82 11.00
C TYR A 2 38.71 20.88 9.57
N VAL A 3 39.77 20.11 9.31
CA VAL A 3 40.53 20.18 8.05
C VAL A 3 40.56 18.85 7.29
N LYS A 4 40.16 17.75 7.95
CA LYS A 4 40.05 16.43 7.34
C LYS A 4 39.10 15.54 8.16
N PRO A 5 38.52 14.48 7.56
CA PRO A 5 37.78 13.45 8.28
C PRO A 5 38.59 12.85 9.43
N PHE A 6 37.93 12.53 10.54
CA PHE A 6 38.48 11.75 11.64
C PHE A 6 37.62 10.51 11.89
N PRO A 7 38.23 9.36 12.20
CA PRO A 7 37.47 8.15 12.52
C PRO A 7 36.86 8.25 13.93
N ILE A 8 35.72 7.60 14.10
CA ILE A 8 35.10 7.31 15.40
C ILE A 8 35.01 5.80 15.56
N SER A 9 35.41 5.27 16.71
CA SER A 9 35.52 3.82 16.96
C SER A 9 34.60 3.32 18.08
N GLN A 10 33.68 4.17 18.54
CA GLN A 10 32.69 3.92 19.59
C GLN A 10 31.51 4.88 19.41
N THR A 11 30.38 4.58 20.06
CA THR A 11 29.24 5.50 20.10
C THR A 11 29.69 6.87 20.61
N THR A 12 29.50 7.89 19.78
CA THR A 12 30.08 9.22 19.99
C THR A 12 29.07 10.30 19.64
N VAL A 13 28.88 11.26 20.53
CA VAL A 13 28.14 12.50 20.22
C VAL A 13 29.14 13.51 19.65
N VAL A 14 28.93 13.92 18.40
CA VAL A 14 29.74 14.95 17.74
C VAL A 14 28.96 16.27 17.80
N ARG A 15 29.61 17.28 18.37
CA ARG A 15 29.11 18.67 18.38
C ARG A 15 29.98 19.53 17.46
N ALA A 16 29.35 20.35 16.63
CA ALA A 16 30.02 21.23 15.70
C ALA A 16 29.52 22.67 15.84
N ILE A 17 30.45 23.62 15.75
CA ILE A 17 30.21 25.06 15.74
C ILE A 17 31.11 25.72 14.70
N ALA A 18 30.59 26.71 13.97
CA ALA A 18 31.34 27.49 13.01
C ALA A 18 31.61 28.90 13.55
N TYR A 19 32.82 29.42 13.31
CA TYR A 19 33.21 30.78 13.65
C TYR A 19 33.49 31.56 12.36
N ARG A 20 33.01 32.80 12.26
CA ARG A 20 33.40 33.75 11.21
C ARG A 20 33.56 35.14 11.81
N PHE A 21 34.78 35.67 11.73
CA PHE A 21 35.18 36.92 12.35
C PHE A 21 34.80 36.94 13.84
N ASP A 22 33.78 37.71 14.20
CA ASP A 22 33.26 37.99 15.54
C ASP A 22 31.91 37.28 15.85
N GLY A 23 31.40 36.47 14.92
CA GLY A 23 30.17 35.67 15.08
C GLY A 23 30.41 34.16 15.17
N GLN A 24 29.52 33.47 15.89
CA GLN A 24 29.45 32.00 15.96
C GLN A 24 28.09 31.49 15.47
N SER A 25 28.06 30.30 14.88
CA SER A 25 26.81 29.60 14.58
C SER A 25 26.19 28.99 15.84
N ASP A 26 24.96 28.50 15.73
CA ASP A 26 24.43 27.55 16.69
C ASP A 26 25.27 26.26 16.71
N ILE A 27 25.24 25.55 17.85
CA ILE A 27 25.87 24.24 17.98
C ILE A 27 24.94 23.21 17.38
N VAL A 28 25.43 22.47 16.39
CA VAL A 28 24.75 21.28 15.87
C VAL A 28 25.30 20.05 16.59
N GLU A 29 24.41 19.19 17.04
CA GLU A 29 24.73 17.91 17.67
C GLU A 29 24.26 16.74 16.80
N LYS A 30 25.11 15.71 16.69
CA LYS A 30 24.72 14.43 16.11
C LYS A 30 25.33 13.28 16.89
N THR A 31 24.48 12.32 17.26
CA THR A 31 24.91 11.05 17.86
C THR A 31 25.22 10.05 16.77
N PHE A 32 26.41 9.47 16.82
CA PHE A 32 26.83 8.33 16.01
C PHE A 32 26.86 7.11 16.92
N VAL A 33 26.04 6.10 16.63
CA VAL A 33 26.00 4.85 17.41
C VAL A 33 26.93 3.84 16.75
N LYS A 34 27.89 3.31 17.51
CA LYS A 34 28.68 2.16 17.05
C LYS A 34 27.79 0.93 17.11
N GLN A 35 27.64 0.26 15.99
CA GLN A 35 27.07 -1.07 15.94
C GLN A 35 28.20 -2.06 16.24
N ASP A 36 28.22 -2.58 17.46
CA ASP A 36 29.05 -3.72 17.81
C ASP A 36 28.38 -5.02 17.31
N ASN A 37 29.14 -6.11 17.16
CA ASN A 37 28.65 -7.45 16.80
C ASN A 37 27.68 -8.08 17.85
N GLY A 38 27.07 -7.27 18.72
CA GLY A 38 26.05 -7.68 19.66
C GLY A 38 24.66 -7.68 19.00
N GLU A 39 23.73 -7.00 19.66
CA GLU A 39 22.32 -6.92 19.26
C GLU A 39 22.02 -5.58 18.57
N THR A 40 21.27 -5.61 17.47
CA THR A 40 20.76 -4.43 16.75
C THR A 40 19.25 -4.52 16.54
N THR A 41 18.61 -3.46 16.05
CA THR A 41 17.18 -3.42 15.70
C THR A 41 17.01 -3.09 14.21
N ILE A 42 15.80 -3.28 13.68
CA ILE A 42 15.50 -2.91 12.29
C ILE A 42 15.73 -1.40 12.06
N SER A 43 15.30 -0.54 12.99
CA SER A 43 15.55 0.91 12.91
C SER A 43 17.03 1.23 12.82
N GLN A 44 17.84 0.62 13.69
CA GLN A 44 19.28 0.87 13.72
C GLN A 44 19.98 0.41 12.44
N ILE A 45 19.59 -0.71 11.85
CA ILE A 45 20.12 -1.15 10.55
C ILE A 45 19.86 -0.09 9.48
N HIS A 46 18.64 0.44 9.41
CA HIS A 46 18.25 1.47 8.45
C HIS A 46 18.94 2.82 8.70
N GLU A 47 19.18 3.19 9.95
CA GLU A 47 19.93 4.39 10.33
C GLU A 47 21.43 4.27 10.03
N GLY A 48 22.00 3.08 10.27
CA GLY A 48 23.41 2.78 10.06
C GLY A 48 23.80 2.76 8.58
N LYS A 49 22.87 2.36 7.69
CA LYS A 49 23.06 2.32 6.23
C LYS A 49 24.27 1.49 5.80
N GLN A 50 24.54 0.41 6.52
CA GLN A 50 25.70 -0.46 6.31
C GLN A 50 25.30 -1.92 6.46
N SER A 51 25.96 -2.78 5.70
CA SER A 51 25.83 -4.24 5.83
C SER A 51 26.57 -4.73 7.08
N LEU A 52 26.04 -5.76 7.72
CA LEU A 52 26.58 -6.35 8.95
C LEU A 52 26.77 -7.86 8.74
N THR A 53 27.84 -8.42 9.27
CA THR A 53 28.12 -9.86 9.21
C THR A 53 27.78 -10.52 10.55
N GLY A 54 26.97 -11.58 10.53
CA GLY A 54 26.59 -12.37 11.71
C GLY A 54 25.87 -11.58 12.81
N ALA A 55 25.09 -10.55 12.43
CA ALA A 55 24.41 -9.67 13.38
C ALA A 55 23.26 -10.39 14.10
N THR A 56 23.07 -10.09 15.39
CA THR A 56 21.86 -10.48 16.13
C THR A 56 20.87 -9.33 16.05
N ILE A 57 19.67 -9.58 15.53
CA ILE A 57 18.63 -8.57 15.29
C ILE A 57 17.48 -8.83 16.25
N ARG A 58 17.24 -7.91 17.18
CA ARG A 58 16.09 -7.89 18.08
C ARG A 58 14.86 -7.43 17.33
N LEU A 59 13.81 -8.24 17.44
CA LEU A 59 12.47 -7.95 16.94
C LEU A 59 11.58 -7.60 18.13
N THR A 60 10.88 -6.47 18.03
CA THR A 60 9.95 -5.97 19.04
C THR A 60 8.62 -5.64 18.37
N ASP A 61 7.61 -6.48 18.61
CA ASP A 61 6.30 -6.39 17.96
C ASP A 61 6.38 -6.35 16.42
N ALA A 62 7.39 -7.03 15.85
CA ALA A 62 7.65 -7.00 14.41
C ALA A 62 6.63 -7.88 13.68
N LEU A 63 5.90 -7.29 12.74
CA LEU A 63 4.83 -7.96 12.00
C LEU A 63 5.38 -8.69 10.77
N VAL A 64 5.03 -9.96 10.62
CA VAL A 64 5.28 -10.73 9.40
C VAL A 64 4.19 -10.38 8.39
N VAL A 65 4.50 -9.57 7.38
CA VAL A 65 3.49 -8.99 6.47
C VAL A 65 3.28 -9.83 5.21
N TYR A 66 4.29 -10.63 4.84
CA TYR A 66 4.27 -11.54 3.70
C TYR A 66 5.22 -12.72 3.98
N GLY A 67 4.92 -13.87 3.38
CA GLY A 67 5.76 -15.06 3.44
C GLY A 67 5.50 -15.98 2.24
N GLU A 68 6.57 -16.45 1.61
CA GLU A 68 6.51 -17.45 0.53
C GLU A 68 7.59 -18.51 0.71
N SER A 69 7.38 -19.69 0.13
CA SER A 69 8.37 -20.76 0.09
C SER A 69 8.54 -21.20 -1.35
N VAL A 70 9.66 -20.85 -1.96
CA VAL A 70 9.93 -21.14 -3.38
C VAL A 70 11.19 -21.99 -3.43
N ASN A 71 11.07 -23.25 -3.89
CA ASN A 71 12.19 -24.17 -4.10
C ASN A 71 13.10 -24.43 -2.88
N GLY A 72 12.57 -24.37 -1.65
CA GLY A 72 13.31 -24.66 -0.42
C GLY A 72 13.36 -23.48 0.56
N PRO A 73 14.05 -22.36 0.24
CA PRO A 73 14.14 -21.23 1.15
C PRO A 73 12.77 -20.58 1.40
N HIS A 74 12.53 -20.25 2.67
CA HIS A 74 11.43 -19.39 3.06
C HIS A 74 11.85 -17.93 2.93
N THR A 75 11.03 -17.11 2.28
CA THR A 75 11.23 -15.66 2.16
C THR A 75 10.09 -14.94 2.87
N TYR A 76 10.43 -13.96 3.71
CA TYR A 76 9.46 -13.18 4.48
C TYR A 76 9.73 -11.69 4.36
N ILE A 77 8.67 -10.91 4.50
CA ILE A 77 8.77 -9.48 4.74
C ILE A 77 8.37 -9.26 6.20
N ILE A 78 9.29 -8.73 7.00
CA ILE A 78 9.07 -8.42 8.41
C ILE A 78 9.14 -6.92 8.58
N ARG A 79 8.08 -6.34 9.15
CA ARG A 79 7.92 -4.90 9.36
C ARG A 79 7.94 -4.56 10.84
N GLU A 80 8.74 -3.58 11.20
CA GLU A 80 8.78 -3.00 12.55
C GLU A 80 8.70 -1.47 12.42
N GLY A 81 7.65 -0.86 12.97
CA GLY A 81 7.34 0.55 12.73
C GLY A 81 7.10 0.83 11.24
N ASN A 82 7.84 1.78 10.66
CA ASN A 82 7.77 2.16 9.24
C ASN A 82 8.97 1.64 8.42
N LYS A 83 9.58 0.54 8.87
CA LYS A 83 10.75 -0.08 8.23
C LYS A 83 10.51 -1.57 8.06
N ALA A 84 10.98 -2.10 6.94
CA ALA A 84 10.90 -3.52 6.63
C ALA A 84 12.29 -4.11 6.42
N ILE A 85 12.38 -5.42 6.65
CA ILE A 85 13.49 -6.27 6.24
C ILE A 85 12.94 -7.47 5.48
N ASN A 86 13.69 -7.94 4.49
CA ASN A 86 13.39 -9.15 3.75
C ASN A 86 14.26 -10.28 4.30
N VAL A 87 13.63 -11.26 4.95
CA VAL A 87 14.32 -12.37 5.59
C VAL A 87 14.26 -13.59 4.69
N THR A 88 15.42 -14.21 4.43
CA THR A 88 15.51 -15.52 3.81
C THR A 88 16.06 -16.54 4.80
N SER A 89 15.47 -17.73 4.86
CA SER A 89 16.02 -18.83 5.64
C SER A 89 15.92 -20.17 4.91
N ASN A 90 17.00 -20.94 4.96
CA ASN A 90 17.03 -22.35 4.55
C ASN A 90 16.75 -23.30 5.71
N ASN A 91 16.58 -22.77 6.93
CA ASN A 91 16.34 -23.55 8.13
C ASN A 91 14.83 -23.68 8.37
N ALA A 92 14.30 -24.89 8.26
CA ALA A 92 12.87 -25.15 8.49
C ALA A 92 12.40 -24.81 9.91
N ALA A 93 13.32 -24.72 10.89
CA ALA A 93 13.00 -24.26 12.24
C ALA A 93 12.77 -22.74 12.31
N VAL A 94 13.22 -21.98 11.30
CA VAL A 94 13.02 -20.54 11.17
C VAL A 94 11.90 -20.30 10.14
N SER A 95 10.69 -20.69 10.53
CA SER A 95 9.47 -20.43 9.75
C SER A 95 8.56 -19.46 10.48
N PHE A 96 8.09 -18.42 9.80
CA PHE A 96 7.20 -17.41 10.37
C PHE A 96 5.79 -17.58 9.82
N LYS A 97 4.78 -17.39 10.68
CA LYS A 97 3.40 -17.31 10.19
C LYS A 97 3.10 -15.89 9.71
N VAL A 98 2.57 -15.75 8.51
CA VAL A 98 2.09 -14.45 8.01
C VAL A 98 0.99 -13.92 8.95
N GLY A 99 1.10 -12.66 9.34
CA GLY A 99 0.24 -11.99 10.31
C GLY A 99 0.73 -12.08 11.76
N ALA A 100 1.75 -12.90 12.07
CA ALA A 100 2.28 -12.99 13.43
C ALA A 100 3.09 -11.75 13.82
N LYS A 101 3.01 -11.38 15.10
CA LYS A 101 3.89 -10.40 15.75
C LYS A 101 5.02 -11.14 16.45
N LEU A 102 6.25 -10.81 16.08
CA LEU A 102 7.46 -11.45 16.56
C LEU A 102 8.09 -10.62 17.67
N ASN A 103 8.45 -11.31 18.76
CA ASN A 103 9.28 -10.80 19.82
C ASN A 103 10.40 -11.80 20.06
N GLY A 104 11.66 -11.38 20.01
CA GLY A 104 12.80 -12.28 20.07
C GLY A 104 13.98 -11.80 19.23
N THR A 105 14.84 -12.72 18.80
CA THR A 105 16.01 -12.41 18.00
C THR A 105 16.15 -13.34 16.80
N ILE A 106 16.61 -12.78 15.69
CA ILE A 106 17.15 -13.54 14.56
C ILE A 106 18.64 -13.24 14.43
N LYS A 107 19.41 -14.18 13.90
CA LYS A 107 20.85 -13.98 13.67
C LYS A 107 21.22 -14.33 12.24
N GLY A 108 21.96 -13.44 11.60
CA GLY A 108 22.30 -13.60 10.20
C GLY A 108 23.11 -12.45 9.61
N ASP A 109 23.47 -12.61 8.34
CA ASP A 109 24.13 -11.57 7.56
C ASP A 109 23.10 -10.56 7.05
N VAL A 110 23.34 -9.28 7.34
CA VAL A 110 22.51 -8.15 6.91
C VAL A 110 23.16 -7.51 5.70
N ASN A 111 22.42 -7.43 4.60
CA ASN A 111 22.83 -6.67 3.42
C ASN A 111 21.93 -5.45 3.25
N TYR A 112 22.52 -4.27 3.41
CA TYR A 112 21.87 -2.98 3.20
C TYR A 112 22.21 -2.44 1.81
N ASN A 113 21.19 -2.12 1.03
CA ASN A 113 21.35 -1.48 -0.28
C ASN A 113 20.30 -0.39 -0.46
N GLY A 114 20.67 0.88 -0.25
CA GLY A 114 19.80 2.01 -0.59
C GLY A 114 18.42 2.02 0.09
N GLY A 115 18.31 1.48 1.30
CA GLY A 115 17.07 1.34 2.05
C GLY A 115 16.42 -0.05 1.94
N PHE A 116 16.86 -0.88 1.00
CA PHE A 116 16.45 -2.28 0.92
C PHE A 116 17.36 -3.11 1.84
N VAL A 117 16.76 -3.80 2.79
CA VAL A 117 17.49 -4.61 3.77
C VAL A 117 17.10 -6.06 3.57
N SER A 118 18.08 -6.89 3.24
CA SER A 118 17.93 -8.34 3.20
C SER A 118 18.73 -8.99 4.32
N VAL A 119 18.18 -10.03 4.93
CA VAL A 119 18.80 -10.77 6.03
C VAL A 119 18.74 -12.26 5.72
N ALA A 120 19.91 -12.89 5.57
CA ALA A 120 20.01 -14.34 5.47
C ALA A 120 20.16 -14.90 6.89
N VAL A 121 19.15 -15.62 7.37
CA VAL A 121 19.05 -16.05 8.78
C VAL A 121 19.44 -17.52 8.93
N ASP A 122 20.38 -17.74 9.84
CA ASP A 122 20.87 -19.07 10.23
C ASP A 122 20.17 -19.60 11.49
N GLU A 123 19.87 -18.69 12.44
CA GLU A 123 19.33 -18.98 13.76
C GLU A 123 18.20 -18.01 14.14
N GLY A 124 17.21 -18.50 14.89
CA GLY A 124 16.12 -17.68 15.43
C GLY A 124 15.67 -18.19 16.80
N ASP A 125 15.42 -17.26 17.72
CA ASP A 125 14.88 -17.51 19.06
C ASP A 125 13.69 -16.58 19.30
N PHE A 126 12.48 -17.14 19.40
CA PHE A 126 11.22 -16.40 19.41
C PHE A 126 10.41 -16.74 20.64
N SER A 127 9.97 -15.72 21.39
CA SER A 127 9.07 -15.90 22.52
C SER A 127 7.60 -16.05 22.10
N SER A 128 7.25 -15.66 20.87
CA SER A 128 5.92 -15.85 20.29
C SER A 128 5.93 -15.90 18.74
N ASN A 129 5.22 -16.88 18.16
CA ASN A 129 4.97 -17.02 16.70
C ASN A 129 3.53 -17.53 16.42
N HIS A 130 2.57 -17.25 17.31
CA HIS A 130 1.39 -18.10 17.44
C HIS A 130 0.11 -17.63 16.73
N ASP A 131 0.01 -16.37 16.26
CA ASP A 131 -1.29 -15.76 15.91
C ASP A 131 -1.49 -15.39 14.41
N GLY A 132 -0.73 -15.98 13.48
CA GLY A 132 -0.86 -15.68 12.04
C GLY A 132 -2.08 -16.33 11.36
N ASN A 133 -2.69 -15.64 10.38
CA ASN A 133 -3.89 -16.07 9.63
C ASN A 133 -3.65 -16.25 8.11
N PHE A 134 -2.39 -16.36 7.66
CA PHE A 134 -1.99 -16.47 6.24
C PHE A 134 -2.29 -15.23 5.35
N ASP A 135 -3.19 -14.34 5.78
CA ASP A 135 -3.50 -13.09 5.08
C ASP A 135 -2.32 -12.12 5.11
N GLN A 136 -1.93 -11.65 3.93
CA GLN A 136 -0.92 -10.61 3.80
C GLN A 136 -1.38 -9.31 4.48
N ARG A 137 -0.43 -8.49 4.93
CA ARG A 137 -0.70 -7.22 5.63
C ARG A 137 -0.05 -6.02 4.90
N PRO A 138 -0.48 -5.71 3.66
CA PRO A 138 0.06 -4.58 2.91
C PRO A 138 -0.31 -3.24 3.57
N ILE A 139 0.48 -2.20 3.31
CA ILE A 139 0.08 -0.81 3.61
C ILE A 139 -0.51 -0.20 2.34
N THR A 140 -1.76 0.24 2.38
CA THR A 140 -2.34 1.01 1.28
C THR A 140 -1.70 2.39 1.23
N ILE A 141 -1.12 2.75 0.09
CA ILE A 141 -0.41 4.02 -0.10
C ILE A 141 -0.89 4.73 -1.37
N GLN A 142 -0.67 6.05 -1.43
CA GLN A 142 -0.67 6.76 -2.70
C GLN A 142 0.61 6.44 -3.48
N PRO A 143 0.56 6.42 -4.83
CA PRO A 143 1.73 6.10 -5.66
C PRO A 143 2.96 6.97 -5.39
N SER A 144 2.76 8.23 -4.99
CA SER A 144 3.83 9.18 -4.66
C SER A 144 4.64 8.80 -3.42
N GLN A 145 4.08 7.98 -2.53
CA GLN A 145 4.67 7.61 -1.25
C GLN A 145 5.59 6.39 -1.33
N ILE A 146 5.70 5.73 -2.50
CA ILE A 146 6.42 4.45 -2.64
C ILE A 146 7.86 4.50 -2.13
N ALA A 147 8.54 5.64 -2.28
CA ALA A 147 9.93 5.82 -1.85
C ALA A 147 10.13 5.67 -0.33
N ASP A 148 9.06 5.82 0.47
CA ASP A 148 9.12 5.69 1.93
C ASP A 148 9.09 4.24 2.42
N TYR A 149 8.81 3.27 1.54
CA TYR A 149 8.56 1.86 1.89
C TYR A 149 9.51 0.85 1.21
N PRO A 150 10.84 1.10 1.14
CA PRO A 150 11.75 0.16 0.50
C PRO A 150 11.76 -1.19 1.22
N GLY A 151 11.68 -2.27 0.45
CA GLY A 151 11.64 -3.66 0.92
C GLY A 151 10.28 -4.12 1.44
N ASP A 152 9.29 -3.24 1.54
CA ASP A 152 8.02 -3.52 2.20
C ASP A 152 6.93 -4.01 1.22
N LEU A 153 5.82 -4.51 1.79
CA LEU A 153 4.60 -4.86 1.08
C LEU A 153 3.60 -3.69 1.12
N VAL A 154 3.28 -3.14 -0.05
CA VAL A 154 2.34 -2.02 -0.20
C VAL A 154 1.15 -2.42 -1.06
N ARG A 155 0.02 -1.76 -0.88
CA ARG A 155 -1.14 -1.85 -1.76
C ARG A 155 -1.31 -0.53 -2.50
N ILE A 156 -1.42 -0.62 -3.82
CA ILE A 156 -1.77 0.52 -4.68
C ILE A 156 -3.02 0.10 -5.47
N GLU A 157 -3.91 1.05 -5.68
CA GLU A 157 -5.20 0.82 -6.34
C GLU A 157 -5.24 1.54 -7.70
N ASN A 158 -6.12 1.07 -8.59
CA ASN A 158 -6.37 1.68 -9.90
C ASN A 158 -5.11 1.79 -10.79
N LEU A 159 -4.25 0.76 -10.77
CA LEU A 159 -3.08 0.71 -11.65
C LEU A 159 -3.48 0.19 -13.04
N THR A 160 -3.19 0.96 -14.09
CA THR A 160 -3.36 0.53 -15.48
C THR A 160 -2.12 -0.22 -15.95
N VAL A 161 -2.28 -1.48 -16.34
CA VAL A 161 -1.18 -2.33 -16.81
C VAL A 161 -0.83 -2.00 -18.27
N ASN A 162 0.47 -1.93 -18.56
CA ASN A 162 1.03 -1.80 -19.90
C ASN A 162 2.00 -2.96 -20.12
N VAL A 163 1.69 -3.81 -21.09
CA VAL A 163 2.56 -4.91 -21.51
C VAL A 163 3.16 -4.60 -22.88
N ALA A 164 4.48 -4.70 -23.02
CA ALA A 164 5.19 -4.54 -24.29
C ALA A 164 6.42 -5.47 -24.32
N ASN A 165 6.55 -6.29 -25.36
CA ASN A 165 7.67 -7.24 -25.53
C ASN A 165 7.95 -8.13 -24.29
N GLY A 166 6.89 -8.56 -23.60
CA GLY A 166 7.02 -9.37 -22.37
C GLY A 166 7.41 -8.60 -21.11
N VAL A 167 7.63 -7.29 -21.21
CA VAL A 167 7.87 -6.40 -20.06
C VAL A 167 6.53 -5.88 -19.55
N TYR A 168 6.30 -6.05 -18.26
CA TYR A 168 5.09 -5.59 -17.59
C TYR A 168 5.40 -4.32 -16.79
N LYS A 169 4.61 -3.27 -17.03
CA LYS A 169 4.60 -2.04 -16.23
C LYS A 169 3.18 -1.76 -15.76
N ALA A 170 3.04 -1.11 -14.62
CA ALA A 170 1.76 -0.63 -14.12
C ALA A 170 1.85 0.87 -13.89
N VAL A 171 0.83 1.63 -14.27
CA VAL A 171 0.78 3.09 -14.14
C VAL A 171 -0.36 3.48 -13.23
N ALA A 172 -0.06 4.23 -12.17
CA ALA A 172 -1.05 4.82 -11.28
C ALA A 172 -0.89 6.35 -11.28
N LYS A 173 -1.97 7.07 -10.99
CA LYS A 173 -1.95 8.53 -10.89
C LYS A 173 -2.06 8.96 -9.44
N ASP A 174 -1.33 10.01 -9.09
CA ASP A 174 -1.57 10.80 -7.89
C ASP A 174 -1.80 12.26 -8.34
N GLY A 175 -3.06 12.69 -8.28
CA GLY A 175 -3.53 13.90 -8.94
C GLY A 175 -3.25 13.88 -10.45
N GLN A 176 -2.47 14.85 -10.94
CA GLN A 176 -2.09 14.96 -12.36
C GLN A 176 -0.78 14.24 -12.69
N VAL A 177 -0.06 13.73 -11.69
CA VAL A 177 1.25 13.08 -11.86
C VAL A 177 1.04 11.58 -12.04
N SER A 178 1.76 11.00 -13.00
CA SER A 178 1.73 9.55 -13.25
C SER A 178 3.00 8.90 -12.71
N TYR A 179 2.82 7.80 -11.98
CA TYR A 179 3.88 6.97 -11.43
C TYR A 179 3.86 5.61 -12.13
N THR A 180 5.01 5.19 -12.64
CA THR A 180 5.15 3.91 -13.34
C THR A 180 5.91 2.93 -12.46
N PHE A 181 5.43 1.70 -12.38
CA PHE A 181 6.01 0.61 -11.60
C PHE A 181 6.41 -0.50 -12.57
N GLU A 182 7.63 -1.01 -12.45
CA GLU A 182 8.04 -2.23 -13.14
C GLU A 182 7.48 -3.43 -12.40
N ILE A 183 6.78 -4.33 -13.10
CA ILE A 183 6.20 -5.54 -12.53
C ILE A 183 6.97 -6.74 -13.04
N THR A 184 7.73 -7.39 -12.17
CA THR A 184 8.69 -8.43 -12.60
C THR A 184 8.09 -9.82 -12.79
N ASN A 185 6.90 -10.06 -12.23
CA ASN A 185 6.17 -11.33 -12.32
C ASN A 185 4.75 -11.13 -12.88
N GLY A 186 4.54 -10.12 -13.73
CA GLY A 186 3.21 -9.80 -14.26
C GLY A 186 2.60 -10.92 -15.11
N ALA A 187 3.44 -11.73 -15.76
CA ALA A 187 3.00 -12.90 -16.51
C ALA A 187 2.38 -13.97 -15.60
N ASP A 188 2.96 -14.20 -14.42
CA ASP A 188 2.52 -15.23 -13.46
C ASP A 188 1.10 -14.96 -12.95
N PHE A 189 0.68 -13.68 -12.96
CA PHE A 189 -0.64 -13.21 -12.54
C PHE A 189 -1.59 -12.93 -13.72
N GLY A 190 -1.19 -13.22 -14.96
CA GLY A 190 -2.04 -13.02 -16.14
C GLY A 190 -2.48 -11.56 -16.35
N LEU A 191 -1.61 -10.60 -16.02
CA LEU A 191 -1.94 -9.18 -16.14
C LEU A 191 -2.14 -8.78 -17.61
N ASN A 192 -3.25 -8.10 -17.91
CA ASN A 192 -3.63 -7.74 -19.28
C ASN A 192 -3.29 -6.28 -19.61
N HIS A 193 -2.76 -6.04 -20.82
CA HIS A 193 -2.51 -4.69 -21.33
C HIS A 193 -3.80 -3.86 -21.34
N GLY A 194 -3.74 -2.64 -20.80
CA GLY A 194 -4.87 -1.72 -20.70
C GLY A 194 -5.83 -1.98 -19.53
N GLN A 195 -5.74 -3.15 -18.87
CA GLN A 195 -6.60 -3.48 -17.74
C GLN A 195 -6.13 -2.79 -16.46
N LYS A 196 -7.10 -2.35 -15.66
CA LYS A 196 -6.86 -1.77 -14.34
C LYS A 196 -6.96 -2.82 -13.24
N TYR A 197 -6.08 -2.69 -12.25
CA TYR A 197 -6.03 -3.59 -11.10
C TYR A 197 -5.69 -2.86 -9.81
N ASP A 198 -6.12 -3.44 -8.70
CA ASP A 198 -5.59 -3.16 -7.39
C ASP A 198 -4.59 -4.25 -7.02
N MET A 199 -3.40 -3.86 -6.57
CA MET A 199 -2.28 -4.78 -6.42
C MET A 199 -1.64 -4.65 -5.05
N ASN A 200 -1.37 -5.81 -4.43
CA ASN A 200 -0.36 -5.91 -3.40
C ASN A 200 1.00 -6.09 -4.09
N LEU A 201 1.92 -5.21 -3.79
CA LEU A 201 3.23 -5.07 -4.43
C LEU A 201 4.31 -5.16 -3.36
N TRP A 202 5.21 -6.13 -3.50
CA TRP A 202 6.48 -6.11 -2.79
C TRP A 202 7.44 -5.17 -3.53
N TYR A 203 7.79 -4.04 -2.91
CA TYR A 203 8.76 -3.10 -3.43
C TYR A 203 10.17 -3.54 -3.04
N TYR A 204 10.84 -4.30 -3.90
CA TYR A 204 12.08 -5.00 -3.51
C TYR A 204 13.36 -4.41 -4.12
N ALA A 205 13.25 -3.47 -5.08
CA ALA A 205 14.40 -2.75 -5.63
C ALA A 205 14.01 -1.36 -6.17
N PRO A 206 14.96 -0.38 -6.21
CA PRO A 206 14.70 0.93 -6.82
C PRO A 206 14.24 0.79 -8.27
N GLY A 207 13.37 1.70 -8.71
CA GLY A 207 12.89 1.67 -10.09
C GLY A 207 13.98 1.94 -11.12
N ALA A 208 13.90 1.24 -12.26
CA ALA A 208 14.75 1.44 -13.42
C ALA A 208 13.95 1.93 -14.64
N ASN A 209 14.63 2.49 -15.65
CA ASN A 209 14.02 2.86 -16.94
C ASN A 209 12.77 3.76 -16.83
N GLY A 210 12.84 4.77 -15.95
CA GLY A 210 11.77 5.73 -15.70
C GLY A 210 10.66 5.22 -14.77
N CYS A 211 10.81 4.03 -14.18
CA CYS A 211 9.89 3.55 -13.16
C CYS A 211 10.27 4.15 -11.79
N ALA A 212 9.26 4.42 -10.96
CA ALA A 212 9.43 4.83 -9.58
C ALA A 212 9.93 3.67 -8.69
N ALA A 213 9.58 2.44 -9.06
CA ALA A 213 9.90 1.23 -8.29
C ALA A 213 9.94 -0.01 -9.18
N THR A 214 10.72 -1.00 -8.77
CA THR A 214 10.70 -2.36 -9.29
C THR A 214 10.01 -3.26 -8.25
N THR A 215 8.93 -3.92 -8.67
CA THR A 215 8.02 -4.62 -7.75
C THR A 215 7.71 -6.04 -8.20
N ARG A 216 7.27 -6.86 -7.24
CA ARG A 216 6.63 -8.16 -7.47
C ARG A 216 5.20 -8.09 -6.98
N VAL A 217 4.26 -8.57 -7.78
CA VAL A 217 2.87 -8.78 -7.39
C VAL A 217 2.81 -9.98 -6.45
N THR A 218 2.10 -9.83 -5.34
CA THR A 218 1.80 -10.92 -4.41
C THR A 218 0.31 -11.24 -4.35
N GLU A 219 -0.53 -10.30 -4.80
CA GLU A 219 -1.97 -10.43 -4.94
C GLU A 219 -2.48 -9.37 -5.93
N VAL A 220 -3.50 -9.71 -6.72
CA VAL A 220 -4.11 -8.80 -7.70
C VAL A 220 -5.62 -8.99 -7.72
N LEU A 221 -6.36 -7.88 -7.80
CA LEU A 221 -7.78 -7.85 -8.10
C LEU A 221 -8.02 -6.95 -9.31
N VAL A 222 -8.93 -7.32 -10.19
CA VAL A 222 -9.39 -6.42 -11.27
C VAL A 222 -10.03 -5.21 -10.61
N HIS A 223 -9.59 -4.02 -11.00
CA HIS A 223 -10.16 -2.77 -10.50
C HIS A 223 -11.38 -2.40 -11.34
N TYR A 224 -12.55 -2.40 -10.71
CA TYR A 224 -13.77 -1.88 -11.28
C TYR A 224 -13.99 -0.45 -10.79
N ALA A 225 -14.26 0.47 -11.73
CA ALA A 225 -14.72 1.80 -11.35
C ALA A 225 -16.20 1.71 -10.97
N ALA A 226 -16.55 2.30 -9.82
CA ALA A 226 -17.95 2.53 -9.49
C ALA A 226 -18.66 3.24 -10.65
N PRO A 227 -19.92 2.88 -10.98
CA PRO A 227 -20.64 3.52 -12.06
C PRO A 227 -20.88 5.01 -11.75
N GLU A 228 -21.06 5.82 -12.79
CA GLU A 228 -21.56 7.18 -12.62
C GLU A 228 -22.95 7.20 -11.97
N ALA A 229 -23.23 8.28 -11.24
CA ALA A 229 -24.50 8.45 -10.57
C ALA A 229 -25.65 8.44 -11.59
N PRO A 230 -26.79 7.80 -11.28
CA PRO A 230 -27.92 7.82 -12.20
C PRO A 230 -28.47 9.23 -12.35
N THR A 231 -29.09 9.51 -13.49
CA THR A 231 -29.89 10.73 -13.70
C THR A 231 -31.32 10.51 -13.21
N ILE A 232 -31.96 11.56 -12.68
CA ILE A 232 -33.38 11.56 -12.31
C ILE A 232 -34.10 12.69 -13.06
N GLU A 233 -35.00 12.30 -13.96
CA GLU A 233 -35.79 13.18 -14.81
C GLU A 233 -37.28 13.13 -14.48
N GLY A 234 -37.95 14.26 -14.68
CA GLY A 234 -39.36 14.49 -14.43
C GLY A 234 -39.62 15.99 -14.26
N ASP A 235 -40.88 16.40 -14.38
CA ASP A 235 -41.29 17.79 -14.10
C ASP A 235 -41.15 18.07 -12.60
N GLU A 236 -40.20 18.93 -12.23
CA GLU A 236 -39.90 19.29 -10.83
C GLU A 236 -41.11 19.88 -10.11
N TYR A 237 -42.00 20.55 -10.84
CA TYR A 237 -43.28 21.02 -10.34
C TYR A 237 -44.42 20.49 -11.20
N PHE A 238 -45.44 19.91 -10.56
CA PHE A 238 -46.57 19.29 -11.26
C PHE A 238 -47.89 19.52 -10.50
N THR A 239 -49.03 19.41 -11.19
CA THR A 239 -50.37 19.57 -10.57
C THR A 239 -51.06 18.24 -10.34
N ASP A 240 -51.08 17.37 -11.34
CA ASP A 240 -51.76 16.06 -11.27
C ASP A 240 -50.76 14.94 -10.96
N TYR A 241 -49.77 14.77 -11.83
CA TYR A 241 -48.70 13.78 -11.71
C TYR A 241 -47.45 14.22 -12.50
N THR A 242 -46.31 13.61 -12.18
CA THR A 242 -45.10 13.67 -13.01
C THR A 242 -44.57 12.26 -13.26
N THR A 243 -43.98 12.03 -14.43
CA THR A 243 -43.37 10.73 -14.79
C THR A 243 -41.88 10.77 -14.48
N ILE A 244 -41.45 9.91 -13.56
CA ILE A 244 -40.05 9.77 -13.18
C ILE A 244 -39.35 8.81 -14.14
N LYS A 245 -38.28 9.31 -14.77
CA LYS A 245 -37.37 8.52 -15.59
C LYS A 245 -35.99 8.55 -14.95
N MET A 246 -35.34 7.39 -14.91
CA MET A 246 -33.95 7.29 -14.46
C MET A 246 -33.12 6.59 -15.52
N SER A 247 -31.87 7.01 -15.67
CA SER A 247 -30.92 6.36 -16.57
C SER A 247 -29.52 6.36 -15.94
N SER A 248 -28.70 5.37 -16.29
CA SER A 248 -27.30 5.25 -15.89
C SER A 248 -26.53 4.54 -17.01
N GLU A 249 -25.24 4.32 -16.80
CA GLU A 249 -24.36 3.62 -17.74
C GLU A 249 -24.89 2.22 -18.08
N PRO A 250 -24.62 1.70 -19.29
CA PRO A 250 -24.95 0.33 -19.64
C PRO A 250 -24.38 -0.70 -18.64
N GLY A 251 -25.18 -1.72 -18.32
CA GLY A 251 -24.77 -2.80 -17.42
C GLY A 251 -24.89 -2.46 -15.92
N THR A 252 -25.58 -1.38 -15.56
CA THR A 252 -25.86 -0.99 -14.18
C THR A 252 -27.29 -1.32 -13.75
N THR A 253 -27.49 -1.53 -12.45
CA THR A 253 -28.82 -1.60 -11.80
C THR A 253 -29.05 -0.35 -10.99
N ILE A 254 -30.23 0.28 -11.12
CA ILE A 254 -30.58 1.48 -10.34
C ILE A 254 -31.47 1.09 -9.16
N HIS A 255 -31.01 1.39 -7.95
CA HIS A 255 -31.75 1.22 -6.69
C HIS A 255 -32.29 2.57 -6.24
N TYR A 256 -33.55 2.62 -5.80
CA TYR A 256 -34.18 3.89 -5.42
C TYR A 256 -35.11 3.77 -4.21
N THR A 257 -35.39 4.91 -3.59
CA THR A 257 -36.33 5.08 -2.49
C THR A 257 -37.17 6.33 -2.72
N LEU A 258 -38.39 6.34 -2.18
CA LEU A 258 -39.36 7.43 -2.28
C LEU A 258 -39.76 8.00 -0.92
N ASP A 259 -39.33 7.37 0.17
CA ASP A 259 -39.65 7.72 1.55
C ASP A 259 -38.60 8.63 2.21
N GLY A 260 -37.61 9.08 1.43
CA GLY A 260 -36.49 9.91 1.90
C GLY A 260 -35.36 9.12 2.57
N SER A 261 -35.47 7.81 2.76
CA SER A 261 -34.35 6.96 3.20
C SER A 261 -33.30 6.83 2.10
N ASN A 262 -32.05 6.48 2.43
CA ASN A 262 -31.02 6.26 1.42
C ASN A 262 -31.20 4.88 0.77
N PRO A 263 -31.08 4.76 -0.57
CA PRO A 263 -31.14 3.47 -1.24
C PRO A 263 -29.94 2.59 -0.84
N THR A 264 -30.20 1.29 -0.79
CA THR A 264 -29.22 0.22 -0.57
C THR A 264 -29.38 -0.82 -1.70
N THR A 265 -28.49 -1.80 -1.77
CA THR A 265 -28.61 -2.93 -2.71
C THR A 265 -29.88 -3.77 -2.49
N LEU A 266 -30.53 -3.62 -1.32
CA LEU A 266 -31.82 -4.25 -1.00
C LEU A 266 -33.04 -3.36 -1.34
N SER A 267 -32.81 -2.11 -1.75
CA SER A 267 -33.89 -1.19 -2.14
C SER A 267 -34.50 -1.58 -3.49
N PRO A 268 -35.75 -1.17 -3.78
CA PRO A 268 -36.42 -1.44 -5.04
C PRO A 268 -35.60 -1.07 -6.28
N LEU A 269 -35.67 -1.94 -7.30
CA LEU A 269 -35.03 -1.74 -8.59
C LEU A 269 -35.88 -0.89 -9.53
N TYR A 270 -35.26 0.10 -10.16
CA TYR A 270 -35.88 0.81 -11.27
C TYR A 270 -35.84 -0.04 -12.54
N THR A 271 -37.01 -0.50 -12.99
CA THR A 271 -37.15 -1.36 -14.18
C THR A 271 -37.91 -0.69 -15.32
N LYS A 272 -38.68 0.37 -15.02
CA LYS A 272 -39.44 1.16 -15.99
C LYS A 272 -39.84 2.50 -15.37
N PRO A 273 -40.16 3.52 -16.20
CA PRO A 273 -40.73 4.77 -15.70
C PRO A 273 -41.97 4.55 -14.82
N PHE A 274 -42.12 5.37 -13.79
CA PHE A 274 -43.27 5.37 -12.89
C PHE A 274 -43.78 6.79 -12.67
N ILE A 275 -45.04 6.91 -12.23
CA ILE A 275 -45.65 8.21 -11.92
C ILE A 275 -45.63 8.45 -10.40
N ILE A 276 -45.50 9.71 -10.02
CA ILE A 276 -45.79 10.18 -8.66
C ILE A 276 -46.88 11.25 -8.73
N THR A 277 -47.76 11.28 -7.73
CA THR A 277 -48.93 12.16 -7.68
C THR A 277 -48.89 13.13 -6.50
N GLU A 278 -47.90 13.01 -5.61
CA GLU A 278 -47.70 13.83 -4.42
C GLU A 278 -46.25 14.29 -4.34
N THR A 279 -45.99 15.37 -3.60
CA THR A 279 -44.62 15.85 -3.37
C THR A 279 -43.76 14.72 -2.83
N THR A 280 -42.72 14.34 -3.58
CA THR A 280 -41.90 13.15 -3.31
C THR A 280 -40.44 13.47 -3.54
N THR A 281 -39.60 13.04 -2.61
CA THR A 281 -38.14 13.04 -2.78
C THR A 281 -37.70 11.68 -3.27
N VAL A 282 -37.12 11.64 -4.47
CA VAL A 282 -36.56 10.43 -5.06
C VAL A 282 -35.06 10.41 -4.79
N LYS A 283 -34.57 9.36 -4.14
CA LYS A 283 -33.15 9.10 -3.99
C LYS A 283 -32.78 7.86 -4.79
N ALA A 284 -31.66 7.89 -5.49
CA ALA A 284 -31.21 6.77 -6.32
C ALA A 284 -29.68 6.61 -6.33
N LEU A 285 -29.22 5.39 -6.52
CA LEU A 285 -27.83 5.06 -6.87
C LEU A 285 -27.81 3.96 -7.93
N ALA A 286 -26.74 3.89 -8.70
CA ALA A 286 -26.47 2.83 -9.66
C ALA A 286 -25.48 1.84 -9.05
N GLU A 287 -25.60 0.56 -9.38
CA GLU A 287 -24.70 -0.51 -8.93
C GLU A 287 -24.20 -1.32 -10.13
N ARG A 288 -22.92 -1.70 -10.07
CA ARG A 288 -22.29 -2.64 -11.00
C ARG A 288 -21.14 -3.35 -10.26
N ASP A 289 -21.07 -4.67 -10.37
CA ASP A 289 -20.04 -5.49 -9.74
C ASP A 289 -19.87 -5.20 -8.23
N GLU A 290 -21.00 -5.09 -7.51
CA GLU A 290 -21.07 -4.78 -6.07
C GLU A 290 -20.55 -3.38 -5.68
N LEU A 291 -20.20 -2.53 -6.66
CA LEU A 291 -19.82 -1.14 -6.46
C LEU A 291 -21.01 -0.21 -6.72
N ALA A 292 -21.36 0.58 -5.71
CA ALA A 292 -22.37 1.62 -5.81
C ALA A 292 -21.77 2.94 -6.31
N SER A 293 -22.51 3.64 -7.17
CA SER A 293 -22.27 5.04 -7.50
C SER A 293 -22.47 5.93 -6.27
N VAL A 294 -22.07 7.19 -6.39
CA VAL A 294 -22.60 8.21 -5.47
C VAL A 294 -24.13 8.29 -5.60
N MET A 295 -24.80 8.54 -4.47
CA MET A 295 -26.25 8.71 -4.43
C MET A 295 -26.64 10.08 -5.00
N VAL A 296 -27.71 10.12 -5.78
CA VAL A 296 -28.39 11.34 -6.21
C VAL A 296 -29.74 11.47 -5.52
N GLU A 297 -30.18 12.71 -5.34
CA GLU A 297 -31.46 13.07 -4.73
C GLU A 297 -32.13 14.16 -5.56
N LYS A 298 -33.44 14.02 -5.78
CA LYS A 298 -34.26 15.04 -6.43
C LYS A 298 -35.66 15.08 -5.85
N THR A 299 -36.13 16.28 -5.51
CA THR A 299 -37.47 16.51 -4.96
C THR A 299 -38.39 17.05 -6.06
N PHE A 300 -39.55 16.43 -6.19
CA PHE A 300 -40.62 16.84 -7.10
C PHE A 300 -41.78 17.37 -6.27
N THR A 301 -42.28 18.55 -6.58
CA THR A 301 -43.24 19.30 -5.75
C THR A 301 -44.59 19.43 -6.44
N LYS A 302 -45.64 18.95 -5.78
CA LYS A 302 -47.01 19.19 -6.21
C LYS A 302 -47.43 20.63 -5.92
N ARG A 303 -48.03 21.31 -6.90
CA ARG A 303 -48.57 22.68 -6.78
C ARG A 303 -50.08 22.69 -6.59
#